data_AF-A0A4Y2EST5-F1
#
_entry.id   AF-A0A4Y2EST5-F1
#
_cell.length_a   1.000
_cell.length_b   1.000
_cell.length_c   1.000
_cell.angle_alpha   90.00
_cell.angle_beta   90.00
_cell.angle_gamma   90.00
#
_symmetry.space_group_name_H-M   'P 1'
#
loop_
_entity.id
_entity.type
_entity.pdbx_description
1 polymer ?
#
loop_
_entity_poly.entity_id
_entity_poly.type
_entity_poly.pdbx_seq_one_letter_code
_entity_poly.pdbx_strand_id
1 'polypeptide(L)'
;MQSFVFAAFFHVCSNKSQPMHEQYPMGAESWCKYQRALANGIKYQDKSQGLPTNIMKIVKPVYKQLCDRELLKRCLDGKTLNANEAFNGLIWRCTPTETFVKLNTLALGVNMAVIQLNK
;
A
#
# COMPACT_ATOMS: atom_id res chain seq x y z
N MET A 1 -1.15 -6.11 6.98
CA MET A 1 -1.94 -5.52 5.88
C MET A 1 -3.34 -5.09 6.31
N GLN A 2 -4.13 -5.93 6.99
CA GLN A 2 -5.50 -5.56 7.44
C GLN A 2 -5.53 -4.23 8.23
N SER A 3 -4.61 -4.06 9.18
CA SER A 3 -4.47 -2.83 9.96
C SER A 3 -4.21 -1.60 9.08
N PHE A 4 -3.38 -1.72 8.04
CA PHE A 4 -3.07 -0.63 7.11
C PHE A 4 -4.24 -0.28 6.20
N VAL A 5 -5.00 -1.28 5.71
CA VAL A 5 -6.20 -1.05 4.90
C VAL A 5 -7.22 -0.26 5.71
N PHE A 6 -7.45 -0.66 6.96
CA PHE A 6 -8.39 0.04 7.84
C PHE A 6 -7.86 1.40 8.32
N ALA A 7 -6.54 1.55 8.47
CA ALA A 7 -5.92 2.85 8.79
C ALA A 7 -6.16 3.86 7.66
N ALA A 8 -6.10 3.42 6.40
CA ALA A 8 -6.43 4.26 5.26
C ALA A 8 -7.91 4.73 5.29
N PHE A 9 -8.85 3.86 5.68
CA PHE A 9 -10.25 4.27 5.87
C PHE A 9 -10.37 5.38 6.91
N PHE A 10 -9.79 5.18 8.10
CA PHE A 10 -9.87 6.17 9.17
C PHE A 10 -9.14 7.46 8.84
N HIS A 11 -8.04 7.40 8.10
CA HIS A 11 -7.33 8.59 7.62
C HIS A 11 -8.22 9.48 6.75
N VAL A 12 -8.98 8.89 5.83
CA VAL A 12 -9.91 9.64 4.96
C VAL A 12 -11.13 10.12 5.75
N CYS A 13 -11.55 9.41 6.79
CA CYS A 13 -12.62 9.84 7.68
C CYS A 13 -12.23 10.94 8.67
N SER A 14 -10.93 11.07 8.97
CA SER A 14 -10.38 12.04 9.92
C SER A 14 -10.67 13.48 9.51
N ASN A 15 -10.90 14.33 10.50
CA ASN A 15 -11.05 15.77 10.33
C ASN A 15 -10.52 16.54 11.55
N LYS A 16 -10.57 17.87 11.50
CA LYS A 16 -10.09 18.75 12.58
C LYS A 16 -10.72 18.48 13.95
N SER A 17 -12.02 18.22 13.99
CA SER A 17 -12.77 17.99 15.24
C SER A 17 -12.63 16.56 15.77
N GLN A 18 -12.42 15.59 14.86
CA GLN A 18 -12.33 14.18 15.18
C GLN A 18 -11.13 13.57 14.44
N PRO A 19 -9.91 13.73 14.98
CA PRO A 19 -8.72 13.10 14.41
C PRO A 19 -8.79 11.58 14.59
N MET A 20 -8.60 10.81 13.51
CA MET A 20 -8.71 9.34 13.53
C MET A 20 -7.40 8.64 13.12
N HIS A 21 -6.27 9.12 13.66
CA HIS A 21 -4.94 8.65 13.26
C HIS A 21 -4.35 7.56 14.18
N GLU A 22 -5.15 6.98 15.08
CA GLU A 22 -4.70 6.02 16.10
C GLU A 22 -4.10 4.73 15.54
N GLN A 23 -4.51 4.33 14.33
CA GLN A 23 -4.05 3.09 13.71
C GLN A 23 -2.68 3.20 13.03
N TYR A 24 -2.09 4.39 13.01
CA TYR A 24 -0.77 4.62 12.45
C TYR A 24 0.31 4.41 13.51
N PRO A 25 1.53 3.99 13.12
CA PRO A 25 2.66 3.93 14.03
C PRO A 25 2.86 5.26 14.75
N MET A 26 3.15 5.23 16.04
CA MET A 26 3.49 6.43 16.80
C MET A 26 4.97 6.80 16.60
N GLY A 27 5.33 8.03 16.93
CA GLY A 27 6.73 8.49 16.94
C GLY A 27 7.13 9.38 15.76
N ALA A 28 8.34 9.94 15.84
CA ALA A 28 8.86 10.89 14.85
C ALA A 28 9.07 10.25 13.46
N GLU A 29 9.34 8.94 13.42
CA GLU A 29 9.49 8.18 12.18
C GLU A 29 8.15 7.69 11.59
N SER A 30 7.02 8.06 12.21
CA SER A 30 5.72 7.70 11.66
C SER A 30 5.52 8.30 10.28
N TRP A 31 5.10 7.49 9.32
CA TRP A 31 4.65 7.96 8.01
C TRP A 31 3.39 8.83 8.07
N CYS A 32 2.63 8.79 9.18
CA CYS A 32 1.50 9.67 9.41
C CYS A 32 1.96 11.05 9.89
N LYS A 33 1.60 12.10 9.13
CA LYS A 33 1.95 13.49 9.47
C LYS A 33 1.40 13.94 10.83
N TYR A 34 0.22 13.47 11.20
CA TYR A 34 -0.38 13.76 12.52
C TYR A 34 0.46 13.15 13.65
N GLN A 35 0.73 11.84 13.57
CA GLN A 35 1.50 11.11 14.60
C GLN A 35 2.92 11.67 14.73
N ARG A 36 3.55 12.01 13.60
CA ARG A 36 4.87 12.64 13.56
C ARG A 36 4.86 14.02 14.22
N ALA A 37 3.88 14.85 13.90
CA ALA A 37 3.77 16.18 14.50
C ALA A 37 3.53 16.08 16.02
N LEU A 38 2.67 15.16 16.45
CA LEU A 38 2.42 14.89 17.86
C LEU A 38 3.71 14.48 18.59
N ALA A 39 4.49 13.56 18.02
CA ALA A 39 5.75 13.10 18.60
C ALA A 39 6.83 14.20 18.70
N ASN A 40 6.80 15.18 17.79
CA ASN A 40 7.73 16.32 17.78
C ASN A 40 7.19 17.55 18.54
N GLY A 41 6.02 17.46 19.19
CA GLY A 41 5.39 18.60 19.86
C GLY A 41 4.93 19.72 18.91
N ILE A 42 4.78 19.44 17.63
CA ILE A 42 4.34 20.39 16.61
C ILE A 42 2.82 20.40 16.55
N LYS A 43 2.21 21.59 16.54
CA LYS A 43 0.77 21.73 16.34
C LYS A 43 0.40 21.28 14.92
N TYR A 44 -0.30 20.16 14.80
CA TYR A 44 -0.85 19.69 13.54
C TYR A 44 -2.29 20.18 13.36
N GLN A 45 -2.63 20.66 12.17
CA GLN A 45 -4.00 20.91 11.77
C GLN A 45 -4.35 20.02 10.58
N ASP A 46 -5.30 19.12 10.79
CA ASP A 46 -5.86 18.34 9.71
C ASP A 46 -6.56 19.28 8.73
N LYS A 47 -6.24 19.20 7.44
CA LYS A 47 -6.91 20.01 6.41
C LYS A 47 -8.14 19.31 5.86
N SER A 48 -8.31 18.02 6.15
CA SER A 48 -9.43 17.21 5.70
C SER A 48 -10.73 17.66 6.36
N GLN A 49 -11.80 17.68 5.57
CA GLN A 49 -13.17 17.80 6.08
C GLN A 49 -13.69 16.47 6.63
N GLY A 50 -13.00 15.36 6.35
CA GLY A 50 -13.46 14.02 6.64
C GLY A 50 -14.64 13.60 5.75
N LEU A 51 -15.08 12.35 5.91
CA LEU A 51 -16.26 11.84 5.23
C LEU A 51 -17.51 12.10 6.08
N PRO A 52 -18.65 12.46 5.46
CA PRO A 52 -19.93 12.49 6.15
C PRO A 52 -20.29 11.12 6.76
N THR A 53 -20.93 11.12 7.92
CA THR A 53 -21.20 9.89 8.69
C THR A 53 -22.03 8.86 7.93
N ASN A 54 -22.97 9.29 7.08
CA ASN A 54 -23.74 8.40 6.20
C ASN A 54 -22.84 7.70 5.17
N ILE A 55 -21.90 8.42 4.56
CA ILE A 55 -20.92 7.85 3.62
C ILE A 55 -19.97 6.89 4.33
N MET A 56 -19.48 7.26 5.52
CA MET A 56 -18.64 6.37 6.33
C MET A 56 -19.33 5.02 6.60
N LYS A 57 -20.63 5.03 6.93
CA LYS A 57 -21.42 3.80 7.17
C LYS A 57 -21.53 2.92 5.92
N ILE A 58 -21.63 3.52 4.74
CA ILE A 58 -21.71 2.80 3.45
C ILE A 58 -20.34 2.23 3.05
N VAL A 59 -19.26 2.98 3.27
CA VAL A 59 -17.91 2.63 2.81
C VAL A 59 -17.20 1.67 3.76
N LYS A 60 -17.48 1.73 5.08
CA LYS A 60 -16.84 0.87 6.08
C LYS A 60 -16.97 -0.64 5.79
N PRO A 61 -18.15 -1.16 5.37
CA PRO A 61 -18.27 -2.56 4.95
C PRO A 61 -17.35 -2.94 3.79
N VAL A 62 -17.14 -2.04 2.82
CA VAL A 62 -16.23 -2.27 1.69
C VAL A 62 -14.80 -2.44 2.19
N TYR A 63 -14.32 -1.55 3.06
CA TYR A 63 -12.99 -1.71 3.68
C TYR A 63 -12.88 -2.98 4.52
N LYS A 64 -13.97 -3.41 5.16
CA LYS A 64 -14.00 -4.69 5.90
C LYS A 64 -13.86 -5.88 4.94
N GLN A 65 -14.49 -5.86 3.78
CA GLN A 65 -14.32 -6.87 2.74
C GLN A 65 -12.90 -6.85 2.15
N LEU A 66 -12.32 -5.66 1.96
CA LEU A 66 -10.92 -5.51 1.52
C LEU A 66 -9.90 -6.06 2.54
N CYS A 67 -10.31 -6.18 3.80
CA CYS A 67 -9.52 -6.85 4.83
C CYS A 67 -9.63 -8.38 4.80
N ASP A 68 -10.35 -8.98 3.85
CA ASP A 68 -10.39 -10.44 3.72
C ASP A 68 -8.98 -11.04 3.57
N ARG A 69 -8.69 -12.09 4.34
CA ARG A 69 -7.33 -12.64 4.42
C ARG A 69 -6.89 -13.30 3.12
N GLU A 70 -7.79 -14.01 2.45
CA GLU A 70 -7.48 -14.67 1.18
C GLU A 70 -7.29 -13.65 0.07
N LEU A 71 -8.12 -12.59 0.04
CA LEU A 71 -7.92 -11.45 -0.85
C LEU A 71 -6.55 -10.78 -0.62
N LEU A 72 -6.21 -10.49 0.63
CA LEU A 72 -4.95 -9.83 0.97
C LEU A 72 -3.73 -10.72 0.70
N LYS A 73 -3.85 -12.04 0.86
CA LYS A 73 -2.77 -12.98 0.55
C LYS A 73 -2.37 -12.89 -0.93
N ARG A 74 -3.34 -12.69 -1.83
CA ARG A 74 -3.08 -12.47 -3.27
C ARG A 74 -2.32 -11.18 -3.56
N CYS A 75 -2.37 -10.19 -2.66
CA CYS A 75 -1.61 -8.95 -2.78
C CYS A 75 -0.14 -9.10 -2.38
N LEU A 76 0.23 -10.14 -1.61
CA LEU A 76 1.62 -10.36 -1.18
C LEU A 76 2.56 -10.65 -2.35
N ASP A 77 2.04 -11.32 -3.39
CA ASP A 77 2.84 -11.73 -4.54
C ASP A 77 3.13 -10.57 -5.51
N GLY A 78 2.59 -9.36 -5.24
CA GLY A 78 2.81 -8.17 -6.07
C GLY A 78 2.22 -8.26 -7.49
N LYS A 79 1.39 -9.28 -7.79
CA LYS A 79 0.74 -9.49 -9.10
C LYS A 79 -0.39 -8.49 -9.38
N THR A 80 -0.44 -7.37 -8.67
CA THR A 80 -1.64 -6.53 -8.58
C THR A 80 -1.62 -5.36 -9.55
N LEU A 81 -2.71 -5.29 -10.31
CA LEU A 81 -3.21 -4.22 -11.19
C LEU A 81 -2.70 -4.17 -12.63
N ASN A 82 -1.44 -4.50 -12.93
CA ASN A 82 -0.96 -4.58 -14.31
C ASN A 82 -0.05 -5.79 -14.50
N ALA A 83 -0.51 -6.79 -15.24
CA ALA A 83 0.25 -8.00 -15.51
C ALA A 83 1.60 -7.70 -16.18
N ASN A 84 1.66 -6.66 -17.03
CA ASN A 84 2.90 -6.25 -17.68
C ASN A 84 3.87 -5.59 -16.71
N GLU A 85 3.41 -4.74 -15.78
CA GLU A 85 4.29 -4.15 -14.76
C GLU A 85 4.81 -5.21 -13.80
N ALA A 86 3.94 -6.12 -13.34
CA ALA A 86 4.36 -7.23 -12.50
C ALA A 86 5.39 -8.11 -13.21
N PHE A 87 5.16 -8.46 -14.48
CA PHE A 87 6.10 -9.26 -15.27
C PHE A 87 7.42 -8.55 -15.54
N ASN A 88 7.39 -7.28 -15.97
CA ASN A 88 8.59 -6.50 -16.23
C ASN A 88 9.40 -6.27 -14.94
N GLY A 89 8.73 -6.05 -13.81
CA GLY A 89 9.40 -5.95 -12.50
C GLY A 89 10.15 -7.23 -12.12
N LEU A 90 9.61 -8.42 -12.47
CA LEU A 90 10.31 -9.69 -12.29
C LEU A 90 11.52 -9.82 -13.22
N ILE A 91 11.39 -9.40 -14.49
CA ILE A 91 12.52 -9.38 -15.43
C ILE A 91 13.64 -8.48 -14.88
N TRP A 92 13.32 -7.26 -14.44
CA TRP A 92 14.30 -6.32 -13.88
C TRP A 92 14.94 -6.82 -12.58
N ARG A 93 14.26 -7.66 -11.81
CA ARG A 93 14.86 -8.33 -10.66
C ARG A 93 15.83 -9.45 -11.05
N CYS A 94 15.57 -10.12 -12.18
CA CYS A 94 16.41 -11.21 -12.68
C CYS A 94 17.59 -10.73 -13.53
N THR A 95 17.49 -9.55 -14.15
CA THR A 95 18.51 -9.00 -15.06
C THR A 95 18.77 -7.52 -14.79
N PRO A 96 20.04 -7.06 -14.78
CA PRO A 96 20.36 -5.66 -14.55
C PRO A 96 19.84 -4.79 -15.71
N THR A 97 19.24 -3.65 -15.36
CA THR A 97 18.69 -2.67 -16.31
C THR A 97 19.68 -1.59 -16.72
N GLU A 98 20.74 -1.38 -15.94
CA GLU A 98 21.71 -0.29 -16.13
C GLU A 98 22.91 -0.68 -16.98
N THR A 99 23.02 -1.96 -17.36
CA THR A 99 24.17 -2.50 -18.11
C THR A 99 23.70 -3.36 -19.26
N PHE A 100 24.49 -3.43 -20.33
CA PHE A 100 24.19 -4.32 -21.45
C PHE A 100 24.21 -5.80 -21.03
N VAL A 101 23.19 -6.55 -21.45
CA VAL A 101 23.05 -7.99 -21.19
C VAL A 101 22.94 -8.74 -22.51
N LYS A 102 23.68 -9.85 -22.64
CA LYS A 102 23.60 -10.72 -23.83
C LYS A 102 22.23 -11.41 -23.92
N LEU A 103 21.78 -11.69 -25.15
CA LEU A 103 20.45 -12.28 -25.42
C LEU A 103 20.18 -13.56 -24.61
N ASN A 104 21.15 -14.47 -24.50
CA ASN A 104 20.97 -15.72 -23.76
C ASN A 104 20.71 -15.48 -22.25
N THR A 105 21.39 -14.50 -21.67
CA THR A 105 21.21 -14.12 -20.26
C THR A 105 19.86 -13.45 -20.04
N LEU A 106 19.43 -12.58 -20.97
CA LEU A 106 18.10 -11.99 -20.94
C LEU A 106 17.00 -13.06 -21.06
N ALA A 107 17.15 -14.00 -22.00
CA ALA A 107 16.20 -15.09 -22.18
C ALA A 107 16.06 -15.97 -20.93
N LEU A 108 17.17 -16.27 -20.25
CA LEU A 108 17.13 -16.98 -18.97
C LEU A 108 16.37 -16.18 -17.90
N GLY A 109 16.65 -14.89 -17.77
CA GLY A 109 15.96 -14.01 -16.83
C GLY A 109 14.45 -13.93 -17.09
N VAL A 110 14.05 -13.83 -18.35
CA VAL A 110 12.64 -13.87 -18.77
C VAL A 110 11.98 -15.20 -18.40
N ASN A 111 12.63 -16.35 -18.66
CA ASN A 111 12.09 -17.66 -18.28
C ASN A 111 11.92 -17.79 -16.76
N MET A 112 12.89 -17.31 -15.98
CA MET A 112 12.79 -17.27 -14.52
C MET A 112 11.63 -16.39 -14.04
N ALA A 113 11.43 -15.23 -14.67
CA ALA A 113 10.30 -14.34 -14.39
C ALA A 113 8.95 -15.01 -14.69
N VAL A 114 8.81 -15.73 -15.82
CA VAL A 114 7.60 -16.49 -16.17
C VAL A 114 7.28 -17.56 -15.11
N ILE A 115 8.28 -18.33 -14.69
CA ILE A 115 8.10 -19.36 -13.65
C ILE A 115 7.64 -18.71 -12.35
N GLN A 116 8.25 -17.60 -11.93
CA GLN A 116 7.89 -16.92 -10.69
C GLN A 116 6.50 -16.27 -10.74
N LEU A 117 6.09 -15.74 -11.90
CA LEU A 117 4.78 -15.11 -12.06
C LEU A 117 3.63 -16.13 -12.01
N ASN A 118 3.85 -17.36 -12.48
CA ASN A 118 2.82 -18.40 -12.59
C ASN A 118 2.82 -19.42 -11.44
N LYS A 119 3.61 -19.19 -10.38
CA LYS A 119 3.49 -19.92 -9.10
C LYS A 119 2.16 -19.66 -8.41
#